data_AF-A0A4S2AHV4-F1
#
_entry.id   AF-A0A4S2AHV4-F1
#
_cell.length_a   1.000
_cell.length_b   1.000
_cell.length_c   1.000
_cell.angle_alpha   90.00
_cell.angle_beta   90.00
_cell.angle_gamma   90.00
#
_symmetry.space_group_name_H-M   'P 1'
#
loop_
_entity.id
_entity.type
_entity.pdbx_description
1 polymer ?
#
loop_
_entity_poly.entity_id
_entity_poly.type
_entity_poly.pdbx_seq_one_letter_code
_entity_poly.pdbx_strand_id
1 'polypeptide(L)'
;MDGDKKQVCIYCMGEYGIQTYFKLKKYGIAVGCFGDTDKSKQGYALEGLFCKSYEEVLELDKRETVIIVSMKNSAALVNQFRQEGFENVYSREELYALLDKKEPCVRNDLLDETEIVDLKDNLEKVFCGYPYKKTERRKSAEILLEDCVKRQGRRNLGK
;
A
#
# COMPACT_ATOMS: atom_id res chain seq x y z
N MET A 1 -3.50 -21.10 24.30
CA MET A 1 -3.12 -19.78 24.84
C MET A 1 -2.84 -18.91 23.64
N ASP A 2 -3.89 -18.31 23.08
CA ASP A 2 -3.79 -17.36 21.99
C ASP A 2 -3.20 -16.08 22.59
N GLY A 3 -1.93 -15.80 22.32
CA GLY A 3 -1.33 -14.54 22.74
C GLY A 3 -2.09 -13.39 22.08
N ASP A 4 -2.53 -12.42 22.88
CA ASP A 4 -3.31 -11.27 22.46
C ASP A 4 -2.69 -10.62 21.22
N LYS A 5 -3.36 -10.79 20.09
CA LYS A 5 -2.82 -10.43 18.78
C LYS A 5 -3.13 -8.95 18.55
N LYS A 6 -2.16 -8.09 18.90
CA LYS A 6 -2.26 -6.65 18.68
C LYS A 6 -2.62 -6.31 17.23
N GLN A 7 -3.55 -5.38 17.05
CA GLN A 7 -3.95 -4.86 15.75
C GLN A 7 -3.01 -3.74 15.31
N VAL A 8 -2.56 -3.77 14.05
CA VAL A 8 -1.76 -2.68 13.49
C VAL A 8 -2.64 -1.70 12.70
N CYS A 9 -2.51 -0.41 12.98
CA CYS A 9 -3.12 0.67 12.21
C CYS A 9 -2.03 1.58 11.63
N ILE A 10 -2.05 1.78 10.31
CA ILE A 10 -1.13 2.71 9.63
C ILE A 10 -1.83 4.05 9.46
N TYR A 11 -1.31 5.09 10.12
CA TYR A 11 -1.84 6.44 10.03
C TYR A 11 -1.08 7.27 8.99
N CYS A 12 -1.81 8.09 8.22
CA CYS A 12 -1.42 8.77 6.97
C CYS A 12 -1.31 7.81 5.76
N MET A 13 -2.41 7.64 5.04
CA MET A 13 -2.51 6.84 3.81
C MET A 13 -2.01 7.63 2.58
N GLY A 14 -0.75 8.06 2.63
CA GLY A 14 -0.01 8.57 1.48
C GLY A 14 0.89 7.50 0.85
N GLU A 15 1.82 7.93 -0.01
CA GLU A 15 2.84 7.06 -0.58
C GLU A 15 3.60 6.26 0.51
N TYR A 16 3.97 6.93 1.60
CA TYR A 16 4.64 6.29 2.75
C TYR A 16 3.77 5.28 3.48
N GLY A 17 2.46 5.53 3.62
CA GLY A 17 1.53 4.58 4.24
C GLY A 17 1.44 3.29 3.43
N ILE A 18 1.33 3.41 2.10
CA ILE A 18 1.28 2.27 1.18
C ILE A 18 2.60 1.48 1.19
N GLN A 19 3.75 2.16 1.16
CA GLN A 19 5.06 1.51 1.28
C GLN A 19 5.20 0.77 2.62
N THR A 20 4.71 1.37 3.70
CA THR A 20 4.72 0.76 5.05
C THR A 20 3.87 -0.51 5.07
N TYR A 21 2.67 -0.47 4.45
CA TYR A 21 1.80 -1.63 4.32
C TYR A 21 2.49 -2.82 3.66
N PHE A 22 3.06 -2.61 2.47
CA PHE A 22 3.75 -3.70 1.76
C PHE A 22 4.99 -4.19 2.50
N LYS A 23 5.71 -3.30 3.21
CA LYS A 23 6.83 -3.74 4.05
C LYS A 23 6.32 -4.64 5.19
N LEU A 24 5.29 -4.24 5.93
CA LEU A 24 4.71 -5.08 6.99
C LEU A 24 4.20 -6.42 6.47
N LYS A 25 3.51 -6.42 5.31
CA LYS A 25 3.04 -7.64 4.64
C LYS A 25 4.20 -8.59 4.30
N LYS A 26 5.32 -8.06 3.79
CA LYS A 26 6.56 -8.84 3.53
C LYS A 26 7.16 -9.46 4.80
N TYR A 27 6.86 -8.94 5.98
CA TYR A 27 7.26 -9.51 7.26
C TYR A 27 6.16 -10.37 7.90
N GLY A 28 5.08 -10.67 7.18
CA GLY A 28 3.95 -11.46 7.67
C GLY A 28 3.10 -10.76 8.74
N ILE A 29 3.28 -9.44 8.91
CA ILE A 29 2.55 -8.64 9.89
C ILE A 29 1.23 -8.17 9.27
N ALA A 30 0.11 -8.57 9.87
CA ALA A 30 -1.22 -8.18 9.42
C ALA A 30 -1.53 -6.73 9.83
N VAL A 31 -2.04 -5.95 8.88
CA VAL A 31 -2.55 -4.60 9.12
C VAL A 31 -4.07 -4.68 9.20
N GLY A 32 -4.65 -4.13 10.26
CA GLY A 32 -6.10 -4.17 10.49
C GLY A 32 -6.84 -2.99 9.87
N CYS A 33 -6.20 -1.82 9.78
CA CYS A 33 -6.79 -0.64 9.15
C CYS A 33 -5.75 0.42 8.78
N PHE A 34 -6.19 1.39 7.98
CA PHE A 34 -5.52 2.68 7.81
C PHE A 34 -6.25 3.77 8.59
N GLY A 35 -5.59 4.91 8.79
CA GLY A 35 -6.23 6.15 9.22
C GLY A 35 -5.67 7.35 8.47
N ASP A 36 -6.52 8.33 8.15
CA ASP A 36 -6.07 9.59 7.53
C ASP A 36 -7.04 10.73 7.89
N THR A 37 -6.48 11.92 8.07
CA THR A 37 -7.25 13.14 8.31
C THR A 37 -7.94 13.62 7.02
N ASP A 38 -7.40 13.28 5.86
CA ASP A 38 -7.99 13.59 4.57
C ASP A 38 -9.25 12.75 4.32
N LYS A 39 -10.40 13.42 4.39
CA LYS A 39 -11.73 12.81 4.16
C LYS A 39 -11.87 12.16 2.78
N SER A 40 -11.14 12.62 1.78
CA SER A 40 -11.19 12.01 0.44
C SER A 40 -10.59 10.61 0.38
N LYS A 41 -9.82 10.22 1.40
CA LYS A 41 -9.17 8.92 1.52
C LYS A 41 -9.86 7.97 2.49
N GLN A 42 -10.87 8.44 3.22
CA GLN A 42 -11.60 7.64 4.20
C GLN A 42 -12.58 6.69 3.50
N GLY A 43 -12.90 5.58 4.16
CA GLY A 43 -13.70 4.50 3.59
C GLY A 43 -12.84 3.34 3.07
N TYR A 44 -13.27 2.69 2.00
CA TYR A 44 -12.58 1.48 1.50
C TYR A 44 -11.20 1.85 0.94
N ALA A 45 -10.15 1.21 1.47
CA ALA A 45 -8.77 1.46 1.12
C ALA A 45 -8.20 0.28 0.30
N LEU A 46 -7.09 -0.29 0.77
CA LEU A 46 -6.32 -1.33 0.08
C LEU A 46 -6.66 -2.73 0.61
N GLU A 47 -6.87 -3.69 -0.29
CA GLU A 47 -7.07 -5.12 0.04
C GLU A 47 -8.16 -5.42 1.09
N GLY A 48 -9.28 -4.68 1.05
CA GLY A 48 -10.38 -4.91 2.02
C GLY A 48 -10.23 -4.16 3.34
N LEU A 49 -9.13 -3.43 3.53
CA LEU A 49 -8.93 -2.59 4.70
C LEU A 49 -9.69 -1.28 4.54
N PHE A 50 -10.15 -0.73 5.67
CA PHE A 50 -10.75 0.58 5.73
C PHE A 50 -9.73 1.62 6.18
N CYS A 51 -9.84 2.82 5.62
CA CYS A 51 -9.20 4.03 6.10
C CYS A 51 -10.18 4.79 7.00
N LYS A 52 -9.84 4.84 8.28
CA LYS A 52 -10.61 5.49 9.35
C LYS A 52 -10.32 6.98 9.41
N SER A 53 -11.28 7.76 9.89
CA SER A 53 -11.04 9.14 10.31
C SER A 53 -10.13 9.19 11.54
N TYR A 54 -9.65 10.40 11.87
CA TYR A 54 -8.89 10.59 13.10
C TYR A 54 -9.68 10.16 14.34
N GLU A 55 -10.95 10.55 14.41
CA GLU A 55 -11.87 10.25 15.51
C GLU A 55 -12.13 8.75 15.63
N GLU A 56 -12.39 8.07 14.52
CA GLU A 56 -12.58 6.61 14.49
C GLU A 56 -11.31 5.84 14.89
N VAL A 57 -10.11 6.42 14.68
CA VAL A 57 -8.85 5.84 15.16
C VAL A 57 -8.75 6.01 16.67
N LEU A 58 -9.17 7.15 17.25
CA LEU A 58 -9.14 7.38 18.70
C LEU A 58 -10.06 6.44 19.49
N GLU A 59 -11.09 5.91 18.84
CA GLU A 59 -12.02 4.92 19.40
C GLU A 59 -11.45 3.48 19.43
N LEU A 60 -10.29 3.23 18.78
CA LEU A 60 -9.64 1.92 18.83
C LEU A 60 -9.12 1.59 20.24
N ASP A 61 -8.97 0.29 20.52
CA ASP A 61 -8.37 -0.16 21.78
C ASP A 61 -6.92 0.31 21.86
N LYS A 62 -6.63 1.21 22.81
CA LYS A 62 -5.35 1.92 22.92
C LYS A 62 -4.18 1.02 23.36
N ARG A 63 -4.47 -0.13 23.97
CA ARG A 63 -3.48 -1.12 24.44
C ARG A 63 -3.20 -2.17 23.39
N GLU A 64 -4.26 -2.62 22.74
CA GLU A 64 -4.21 -3.65 21.71
C GLU A 64 -3.91 -3.11 20.31
N THR A 65 -3.94 -1.79 20.11
CA THR A 65 -3.60 -1.16 18.84
C THR A 65 -2.16 -0.65 18.82
N VAL A 66 -1.44 -1.00 17.76
CA VAL A 66 -0.15 -0.42 17.37
C VAL A 66 -0.40 0.61 16.27
N ILE A 67 -0.12 1.88 16.56
CA ILE A 67 -0.20 2.97 15.58
C ILE A 67 1.16 3.15 14.92
N ILE A 68 1.17 3.18 13.59
CA ILE A 68 2.36 3.46 12.79
C ILE A 68 2.10 4.73 11.99
N VAL A 69 2.80 5.82 12.33
CA VAL A 69 2.67 7.10 11.66
C VAL A 69 3.59 7.15 10.44
N SER A 70 2.99 7.11 9.25
CA SER A 70 3.71 6.99 7.97
C SER A 70 3.74 8.30 7.21
N MET A 71 4.47 9.29 7.75
CA MET A 71 4.76 10.57 7.08
C MET A 71 6.12 11.12 7.50
N LYS A 72 6.65 12.08 6.75
CA LYS A 72 7.84 12.84 7.16
C LYS A 72 7.53 13.70 8.38
N ASN A 73 8.53 13.93 9.24
CA ASN A 73 8.42 14.79 10.42
C ASN A 73 7.24 14.40 11.34
N SER A 74 7.05 13.11 11.54
CA SER A 74 5.91 12.50 12.26
C SER A 74 5.91 12.74 13.78
N ALA A 75 6.97 13.33 14.35
CA ALA A 75 7.15 13.46 15.80
C ALA A 75 5.96 14.09 16.54
N ALA A 76 5.37 15.15 15.97
CA ALA A 76 4.21 15.82 16.56
C ALA A 76 2.99 14.87 16.64
N LEU A 77 2.71 14.15 15.56
CA LEU A 77 1.56 13.25 15.49
C LEU A 77 1.76 11.97 16.31
N VAL A 78 2.99 11.47 16.38
CA VAL A 78 3.36 10.38 17.30
C VAL A 78 3.11 10.78 18.75
N ASN A 79 3.55 11.98 19.15
CA ASN A 79 3.31 12.49 20.49
C ASN A 79 1.83 12.71 20.77
N GLN A 80 1.08 13.20 19.78
CA GLN A 80 -0.37 13.36 19.89
C GLN A 80 -1.07 12.03 20.18
N PHE A 81 -0.83 10.96 19.41
CA PHE A 81 -1.43 9.66 19.70
C PHE A 81 -1.02 9.09 21.07
N ARG A 82 0.22 9.32 21.50
CA ARG A 82 0.66 8.92 22.85
C ARG A 82 -0.08 9.69 23.94
N GLN A 83 -0.32 11.00 23.75
CA GLN A 83 -1.11 11.82 24.67
C GLN A 83 -2.58 11.40 24.71
N GLU A 84 -3.13 10.95 23.57
CA GLU A 84 -4.46 10.34 23.49
C GLU A 84 -4.53 8.97 24.16
N GLY A 85 -3.40 8.41 24.61
CA GLY A 85 -3.32 7.22 25.44
C GLY A 85 -2.93 5.93 24.73
N PHE A 86 -2.55 5.99 23.44
CA PHE A 86 -1.99 4.83 22.75
C PHE A 86 -0.62 4.46 23.31
N GLU A 87 -0.48 3.23 23.80
CA GLU A 87 0.77 2.77 24.42
C GLU A 87 1.84 2.41 23.36
N ASN A 88 1.41 2.01 22.16
CA ASN A 88 2.27 1.50 21.10
C ASN A 88 2.19 2.38 19.87
N VAL A 89 2.96 3.48 19.84
CA VAL A 89 2.99 4.42 18.70
C VAL A 89 4.42 4.54 18.18
N TYR A 90 4.59 4.31 16.88
CA TYR A 90 5.88 4.34 16.19
C TYR A 90 5.82 5.23 14.95
N SER A 91 6.91 5.93 14.69
CA SER A 91 7.19 6.47 13.35
C SER A 91 7.57 5.35 12.38
N ARG A 92 7.43 5.62 11.09
CA ARG A 92 7.91 4.73 10.02
C ARG A 92 9.41 4.42 10.16
N GLU A 93 10.20 5.42 10.53
CA GLU A 93 11.65 5.30 10.69
C GLU A 93 12.01 4.32 11.83
N GLU A 94 11.35 4.44 12.98
CA GLU A 94 11.50 3.51 14.11
C GLU A 94 11.09 2.09 13.70
N LEU A 95 9.95 1.94 13.01
CA LEU A 95 9.51 0.64 12.50
C LEU A 95 10.56 0.01 11.59
N TYR A 96 11.10 0.78 10.63
CA TYR A 96 12.05 0.25 9.65
C TYR A 96 13.34 -0.18 10.33
N ALA A 97 13.84 0.60 11.30
CA ALA A 97 15.01 0.22 12.09
C ALA A 97 14.80 -1.07 12.92
N LEU A 98 13.56 -1.37 13.31
CA LEU A 98 13.20 -2.63 13.99
C LEU A 98 13.11 -3.81 13.02
N LEU A 99 12.54 -3.59 11.83
CA LEU A 99 12.36 -4.62 10.81
C LEU A 99 13.67 -4.98 10.10
N ASP A 100 14.55 -4.02 9.85
CA ASP A 100 15.81 -4.24 9.13
C ASP A 100 16.81 -5.09 9.95
N LYS A 101 16.59 -5.21 11.27
CA LYS A 101 17.31 -6.15 12.14
C LYS A 101 16.79 -7.59 12.04
N LYS A 102 15.68 -7.82 11.34
CA LYS A 102 15.03 -9.11 11.19
C LYS A 102 15.10 -9.58 9.74
N GLU A 103 15.34 -10.87 9.56
CA GLU A 103 15.12 -11.55 8.29
C GLU A 103 13.63 -11.44 7.91
N PRO A 104 13.29 -11.07 6.65
CA PRO A 104 11.91 -11.08 6.20
C PRO A 104 11.27 -12.45 6.37
N CYS A 105 10.03 -12.48 6.88
CA CYS A 105 9.20 -13.67 6.80
C CYS A 105 8.72 -13.81 5.34
N VAL A 106 9.48 -14.52 4.51
CA VAL A 106 9.03 -14.87 3.17
C VAL A 106 7.82 -15.80 3.33
N ARG A 107 6.61 -15.23 3.34
CA ARG A 107 5.44 -15.99 2.92
C ARG A 107 5.58 -16.14 1.41
N ASN A 108 5.66 -17.40 0.96
CA ASN A 108 5.51 -17.72 -0.44
C ASN A 108 4.05 -17.47 -0.84
N ASP A 109 3.70 -16.19 -1.00
CA ASP A 109 2.47 -15.75 -1.67
C ASP A 109 2.73 -15.61 -3.19
N LEU A 110 3.81 -16.22 -3.70
CA LEU A 110 3.98 -16.40 -5.13
C LEU A 110 2.92 -17.40 -5.56
N LEU A 111 1.93 -16.88 -6.29
CA LEU A 111 1.01 -17.72 -7.03
C LEU A 111 1.85 -18.68 -7.87
N ASP A 112 1.55 -19.97 -7.79
CA ASP A 112 2.23 -20.92 -8.67
C ASP A 112 1.86 -20.66 -10.13
N GLU A 113 2.60 -21.26 -11.07
CA GLU A 113 2.33 -21.05 -12.51
C GLU A 113 0.88 -21.39 -12.88
N THR A 114 0.25 -22.33 -12.19
CA THR A 114 -1.14 -22.73 -12.41
C THR A 114 -2.14 -21.67 -11.96
N GLU A 115 -1.96 -21.05 -10.79
CA GLU A 115 -2.83 -19.97 -10.31
C GLU A 115 -2.72 -18.70 -11.20
N ILE A 116 -1.54 -18.44 -11.78
CA ILE A 116 -1.35 -17.34 -12.74
C ILE A 116 -2.11 -17.62 -14.05
N VAL A 117 -2.12 -18.87 -14.52
CA VAL A 117 -2.88 -19.28 -15.72
C VAL A 117 -4.38 -19.16 -15.46
N ASP A 118 -4.86 -19.63 -14.31
CA ASP A 118 -6.27 -19.54 -13.95
C ASP A 118 -6.76 -18.08 -13.83
N LEU A 119 -5.94 -17.20 -13.26
CA LEU A 119 -6.25 -15.77 -13.20
C LEU A 119 -6.32 -15.14 -14.59
N LYS A 120 -5.42 -15.50 -15.50
CA LYS A 120 -5.46 -15.03 -16.89
C LYS A 120 -6.73 -15.49 -17.60
N ASP A 121 -7.07 -16.77 -17.49
CA ASP A 121 -8.27 -17.34 -18.10
C ASP A 121 -9.55 -16.70 -17.55
N ASN A 122 -9.59 -16.41 -16.25
CA ASN A 122 -10.73 -15.74 -15.63
C ASN A 122 -10.83 -14.26 -16.05
N LEU A 123 -9.70 -13.56 -16.18
CA LEU A 123 -9.65 -12.23 -16.76
C LEU A 123 -10.18 -12.23 -18.20
N GLU A 124 -9.71 -13.14 -19.05
CA GLU A 124 -10.18 -13.27 -20.43
C GLU A 124 -11.67 -13.56 -20.52
N LYS A 125 -12.23 -14.37 -19.63
CA LYS A 125 -13.68 -14.64 -19.53
C LYS A 125 -14.49 -13.40 -19.11
N VAL A 126 -13.97 -12.59 -18.19
CA VAL A 126 -14.61 -11.33 -17.77
C VAL A 126 -14.60 -10.30 -18.91
N PHE A 127 -13.50 -10.23 -19.65
CA PHE A 127 -13.37 -9.33 -20.81
C PHE A 127 -14.05 -9.87 -22.08
N CYS A 128 -14.36 -11.16 -22.16
CA CYS A 128 -15.08 -11.81 -23.26
C CYS A 128 -16.55 -11.33 -23.40
N GLY A 129 -17.12 -10.69 -22.37
CA GLY A 129 -18.47 -10.11 -22.41
C GLY A 129 -18.55 -8.62 -22.78
N TYR A 130 -17.42 -7.92 -22.90
CA TYR A 130 -17.39 -6.51 -23.28
C TYR A 130 -16.92 -6.36 -24.74
N PRO A 131 -17.67 -5.70 -25.63
CA PRO A 131 -17.17 -5.35 -26.95
C PRO A 131 -16.04 -4.32 -26.81
N TYR A 132 -14.82 -4.82 -26.62
CA TYR A 132 -13.62 -4.00 -26.59
C TYR A 132 -13.32 -3.52 -28.01
N LYS A 133 -13.67 -2.27 -28.32
CA LYS A 133 -13.40 -1.62 -29.61
C LYS A 133 -11.89 -1.53 -29.85
N LYS A 134 -11.35 -2.54 -30.53
CA LYS A 134 -9.93 -2.74 -30.87
C LYS A 134 -9.33 -1.64 -31.78
N THR A 135 -10.14 -0.72 -32.29
CA THR A 135 -9.74 0.24 -33.33
C THR A 135 -9.11 1.54 -32.81
N GLU A 136 -9.24 1.90 -31.53
CA GLU A 136 -8.70 3.18 -31.04
C GLU A 136 -7.27 3.10 -30.46
N ARG A 137 -6.77 1.91 -30.07
CA ARG A 137 -5.43 1.80 -29.48
C ARG A 137 -4.26 1.71 -30.46
N ARG A 138 -4.46 1.25 -31.70
CA ARG A 138 -3.35 1.15 -32.66
C ARG A 138 -2.76 2.52 -32.99
N LYS A 139 -3.61 3.51 -33.22
CA LYS A 139 -3.16 4.88 -33.51
C LYS A 139 -2.45 5.52 -32.32
N SER A 140 -2.99 5.42 -31.10
CA SER A 140 -2.37 6.07 -29.93
C SER A 140 -1.06 5.41 -29.48
N ALA A 141 -0.97 4.08 -29.55
CA ALA A 141 0.26 3.36 -29.20
C ALA A 141 1.35 3.51 -30.27
N GLU A 142 1.02 3.50 -31.58
CA GLU A 142 1.97 3.82 -32.65
C GLU A 142 2.45 5.27 -32.57
N ILE A 143 1.55 6.24 -32.30
CA ILE A 143 1.94 7.64 -32.13
C ILE A 143 2.90 7.80 -30.94
N LEU A 144 2.64 7.14 -29.80
CA LEU A 144 3.51 7.21 -28.63
C LEU A 144 4.86 6.49 -28.86
N LEU A 145 4.88 5.38 -29.59
CA LEU A 145 6.12 4.67 -29.95
C LEU A 145 6.96 5.47 -30.96
N GLU A 146 6.34 6.06 -31.99
CA GLU A 146 7.03 6.94 -32.94
C GLU A 146 7.60 8.19 -32.26
N ASP A 147 6.86 8.81 -31.34
CA ASP A 147 7.34 9.97 -30.58
C ASP A 147 8.53 9.60 -29.68
N CYS A 148 8.52 8.40 -29.10
CA CYS A 148 9.61 7.92 -28.26
C CYS A 148 10.88 7.66 -29.09
N VAL A 149 10.74 7.04 -30.27
CA VAL A 149 11.86 6.78 -31.20
C VAL A 149 12.44 8.08 -31.77
N LYS A 150 11.61 9.05 -32.17
CA LYS A 150 12.07 10.37 -32.66
C LYS A 150 12.83 11.16 -31.60
N ARG A 151 12.45 11.05 -30.32
CA ARG A 151 13.15 11.72 -29.20
C ARG A 151 14.50 11.09 -28.87
N GLN A 152 14.66 9.78 -29.10
CA GLN A 152 15.96 9.10 -28.90
C GLN A 152 16.93 9.36 -30.06
N GLY A 153 16.46 9.45 -31.30
CA GLY A 153 17.30 9.76 -32.46
C GLY A 153 17.95 11.15 -32.44
N ARG A 154 17.28 12.15 -31.83
CA ARG A 154 17.83 13.52 -31.70
C ARG A 154 18.90 13.68 -30.63
N ARG A 155 19.05 12.74 -29.69
CA ARG A 155 20.11 12.81 -28.65
C ARG A 155 21.46 12.28 -29.13
N ASN A 156 21.50 11.54 -30.25
CA ASN A 156 22.71 10.90 -30.75
C ASN A 156 23.37 11.63 -31.95
N LEU A 157 22.96 12.86 -32.26
CA LEU A 157 23.58 13.72 -33.28
C LEU A 157 24.13 15.05 -32.71
N GLY A 158 24.28 15.12 -31.38
CA GLY A 158 24.79 16.29 -30.66
C GLY A 158 26.08 16.03 -29.88
N LYS A 159 26.98 15.21 -30.42
CA LYS A 159 28.39 15.12 -30.00
C LYS A 159 29.27 15.11 -31.23
#